data_AF-A0A0Q8T832-F1
#
_entry.id   AF-A0A0Q8T832-F1
#
_cell.length_a   1.000
_cell.length_b   1.000
_cell.length_c   1.000
_cell.angle_alpha   90.00
_cell.angle_beta   90.00
_cell.angle_gamma   90.00
#
_symmetry.space_group_name_H-M   'P 1'
#
loop_
_entity.id
_entity.type
_entity.pdbx_description
1 polymer ?
#
loop_
_entity_poly.entity_id
_entity_poly.type
_entity_poly.pdbx_seq_one_letter_code
_entity_poly.pdbx_strand_id
1 'polypeptide(L)'
;MPSKPSAQKPLKALKRPDLVAQEIKRLITEKNLSPGDRLPRESELQAQFEVSKGTIREALKSLEVQGLVTISTGPSGGGTIAEVPLDRTLQFMQNYLFFQEVTIDNIYAVRQFLEPELAAGAVPHLTEADFEALEHSIACCDPASSSEDMLSQRREDVNFHDILAAANPNPFLRFNCELINEMLRQLIVYGNRTPKAEHRRFGEVNANFHREIVQAARKRDVETVRTLMARHMQDAASSVKRMKGRIQGRLILDADTLRSPRSAHVRPKAAAKTTKPKAGE
;
A
#
# COMPACT_ATOMS: atom_id res chain seq x y z
N MET A 1 26.62 54.35 18.16
CA MET A 1 26.85 53.00 17.61
C MET A 1 25.61 52.60 16.82
N PRO A 2 25.57 52.71 15.48
CA PRO A 2 24.40 52.27 14.74
C PRO A 2 24.41 50.74 14.65
N SER A 3 23.30 50.14 15.09
CA SER A 3 23.02 48.71 15.03
C SER A 3 23.10 48.20 13.60
N LYS A 4 23.91 47.16 13.38
CA LYS A 4 23.93 46.39 12.13
C LYS A 4 22.51 45.87 11.83
N PRO A 5 22.00 46.02 10.60
CA PRO A 5 20.77 45.34 10.22
C PRO A 5 21.02 43.82 10.24
N SER A 6 20.12 43.08 10.88
CA SER A 6 20.17 41.63 10.92
C SER A 6 20.07 41.09 9.49
N ALA A 7 20.98 40.17 9.15
CA ALA A 7 20.95 39.47 7.88
C ALA A 7 19.62 38.71 7.77
N GLN A 8 18.74 39.16 6.87
CA GLN A 8 17.56 38.40 6.49
C GLN A 8 18.04 37.04 5.94
N LYS A 9 17.65 35.94 6.61
CA LYS A 9 17.81 34.60 6.06
C LYS A 9 17.15 34.57 4.68
N PRO A 10 17.84 34.15 3.60
CA PRO A 10 17.18 34.02 2.32
C PRO A 10 16.05 32.99 2.46
N LEU A 11 14.83 33.40 2.12
CA LEU A 11 13.73 32.48 1.83
C LEU A 11 14.28 31.48 0.80
N LYS A 12 14.35 30.19 1.13
CA LYS A 12 14.85 29.16 0.20
C LYS A 12 13.96 29.17 -1.06
N ALA A 13 14.38 29.87 -2.10
CA ALA A 13 13.75 29.79 -3.40
C ALA A 13 13.91 28.36 -3.92
N LEU A 14 12.81 27.72 -4.32
CA LEU A 14 12.82 26.42 -4.99
C LEU A 14 13.72 26.50 -6.21
N LYS A 15 14.50 25.44 -6.49
CA LYS A 15 15.37 25.44 -7.67
C LYS A 15 14.50 25.45 -8.93
N ARG A 16 14.96 26.08 -10.00
CA ARG A 16 14.25 26.12 -11.31
C ARG A 16 13.72 24.75 -11.78
N PRO A 17 14.50 23.65 -11.72
CA PRO A 17 13.99 22.31 -12.05
C PRO A 17 12.81 21.85 -11.19
N ASP A 18 12.77 22.20 -9.90
CA ASP A 18 11.68 21.82 -8.99
C ASP A 18 10.39 22.56 -9.36
N LEU A 19 10.50 23.84 -9.74
CA LEU A 19 9.37 24.63 -10.24
C LEU A 19 8.82 24.05 -11.55
N VAL A 20 9.71 23.68 -12.49
CA VAL A 20 9.30 23.01 -13.73
C VAL A 20 8.61 21.67 -13.44
N ALA A 21 9.11 20.89 -12.48
CA ALA A 21 8.46 19.64 -12.10
C ALA A 21 7.05 19.85 -11.50
N GLN A 22 6.84 20.94 -10.74
CA GLN A 22 5.51 21.34 -10.27
C GLN A 22 4.60 21.74 -11.42
N GLU A 23 5.11 22.48 -12.40
CA GLU A 23 4.33 22.91 -13.56
C GLU A 23 3.96 21.73 -14.47
N ILE A 24 4.85 20.76 -14.63
CA ILE A 24 4.51 19.50 -15.34
C ILE A 24 3.41 18.73 -14.59
N LYS A 25 3.44 18.69 -13.24
CA LYS A 25 2.33 18.10 -12.46
C LYS A 25 1.02 18.84 -12.69
N ARG A 26 1.06 20.17 -12.74
CA ARG A 26 -0.12 20.99 -13.06
C ARG A 26 -0.64 20.68 -14.47
N LEU A 27 0.24 20.59 -15.46
CA LEU A 27 -0.08 20.22 -16.83
C LEU A 27 -0.76 18.84 -16.92
N ILE A 28 -0.28 17.85 -16.16
CA ILE A 28 -0.89 16.50 -16.07
C ILE A 28 -2.35 16.61 -15.65
N THR A 29 -2.62 17.36 -14.58
CA THR A 29 -3.98 17.58 -14.08
C THR A 29 -4.84 18.37 -15.06
N GLU A 30 -4.33 19.48 -15.61
CA GLU A 30 -5.08 20.33 -16.54
C GLU A 30 -5.47 19.61 -17.83
N LYS A 31 -4.60 18.72 -18.32
CA LYS A 31 -4.85 17.92 -19.52
C LYS A 31 -5.55 16.58 -19.23
N ASN A 32 -5.92 16.32 -17.96
CA ASN A 32 -6.50 15.06 -17.51
C ASN A 32 -5.70 13.83 -17.99
N LEU A 33 -4.37 13.91 -17.98
CA LEU A 33 -3.50 12.81 -18.40
C LEU A 33 -3.56 11.68 -17.37
N SER A 34 -3.70 10.46 -17.86
CA SER A 34 -3.79 9.24 -17.08
C SER A 34 -2.52 8.40 -17.19
N PRO A 35 -2.26 7.45 -16.26
CA PRO A 35 -1.19 6.47 -16.42
C PRO A 35 -1.21 5.83 -17.82
N GLY A 36 -0.06 5.81 -18.49
CA GLY A 36 0.09 5.36 -19.88
C GLY A 36 0.13 6.48 -20.92
N ASP A 37 -0.37 7.69 -20.59
CA ASP A 37 -0.32 8.82 -21.50
C ASP A 37 1.09 9.39 -21.63
N ARG A 38 1.39 9.96 -22.81
CA ARG A 38 2.69 10.60 -23.07
C ARG A 38 2.68 12.06 -22.66
N LEU A 39 3.75 12.49 -22.00
CA LEU A 39 4.07 13.91 -21.84
C LEU A 39 4.47 14.53 -23.19
N PRO A 40 4.31 15.86 -23.34
CA PRO A 40 4.92 16.59 -24.44
C PRO A 40 6.43 16.31 -24.53
N ARG A 41 6.98 16.43 -25.74
CA ARG A 41 8.41 16.14 -25.97
C ARG A 41 9.29 17.10 -25.18
N GLU A 42 10.51 16.68 -24.83
CA GLU A 42 11.47 17.55 -24.12
C GLU A 42 11.64 18.92 -24.81
N SER A 43 11.64 18.97 -26.14
CA SER A 43 11.76 20.21 -26.92
C SER A 43 10.53 21.12 -26.79
N GLU A 44 9.34 20.54 -26.70
CA GLU A 44 8.08 21.27 -26.51
C GLU A 44 8.02 21.84 -25.09
N LEU A 45 8.42 21.06 -24.09
CA LEU A 45 8.51 21.52 -22.70
C LEU A 45 9.56 22.62 -22.51
N GLN A 46 10.70 22.53 -23.22
CA GLN A 46 11.72 23.60 -23.23
C GLN A 46 11.15 24.91 -23.77
N ALA A 47 10.43 24.86 -24.89
CA ALA A 47 9.81 26.04 -25.48
C ALA A 47 8.69 26.59 -24.61
N GLN A 48 7.86 25.70 -24.04
CA GLN A 48 6.72 26.09 -23.20
C GLN A 48 7.14 26.76 -21.88
N PHE A 49 8.21 26.26 -21.24
CA PHE A 49 8.66 26.77 -19.94
C PHE A 49 9.87 27.72 -20.05
N GLU A 50 10.35 27.97 -21.27
CA GLU A 50 11.52 28.84 -21.54
C GLU A 50 12.77 28.45 -20.72
N VAL A 51 13.06 27.15 -20.65
CA VAL A 51 14.20 26.61 -19.90
C VAL A 51 15.11 25.74 -20.75
N SER A 52 16.35 25.55 -20.26
CA SER A 52 17.33 24.69 -20.91
C SER A 52 16.91 23.22 -20.91
N LYS A 53 17.41 22.45 -21.87
CA LYS A 53 17.29 20.99 -21.92
C LYS A 53 17.72 20.30 -20.62
N GLY A 54 18.80 20.79 -19.99
CA GLY A 54 19.28 20.25 -18.72
C GLY A 54 18.26 20.40 -17.61
N THR A 55 17.61 21.57 -17.52
CA THR A 55 16.55 21.85 -16.54
C THR A 55 15.32 20.95 -16.73
N ILE A 56 14.88 20.72 -17.97
CA ILE A 56 13.78 19.76 -18.25
C ILE A 56 14.16 18.35 -17.82
N ARG A 57 15.38 17.90 -18.13
CA ARG A 57 15.83 16.56 -17.76
C ARG A 57 15.91 16.36 -16.26
N GLU A 58 16.39 17.35 -15.51
CA GLU A 58 16.38 17.31 -14.04
C GLU A 58 14.95 17.28 -13.49
N ALA A 59 14.05 18.09 -14.04
CA ALA A 59 12.64 18.09 -13.63
C ALA A 59 11.97 16.73 -13.90
N LEU A 60 12.13 16.18 -15.12
CA LEU A 60 11.62 14.86 -15.48
C LEU A 60 12.24 13.76 -14.61
N LYS A 61 13.55 13.84 -14.32
CA LYS A 61 14.21 12.87 -13.44
C LYS A 61 13.66 12.94 -12.02
N SER A 62 13.38 14.14 -11.51
CA SER A 62 12.72 14.32 -10.21
C SER A 62 11.33 13.70 -10.18
N LEU A 63 10.54 13.84 -11.26
CA LEU A 63 9.23 13.20 -11.39
C LEU A 63 9.32 11.67 -11.51
N GLU A 64 10.35 11.16 -12.19
CA GLU A 64 10.62 9.72 -12.28
C GLU A 64 11.00 9.14 -10.91
N VAL A 65 11.82 9.86 -10.14
CA VAL A 65 12.13 9.49 -8.74
C VAL A 65 10.87 9.48 -7.87
N GLN A 66 9.94 10.40 -8.11
CA GLN A 66 8.62 10.40 -7.44
C GLN A 66 7.69 9.28 -7.93
N GLY A 67 8.01 8.61 -9.04
CA GLY A 67 7.20 7.55 -9.63
C GLY A 67 6.03 8.04 -10.48
N LEU A 68 5.96 9.35 -10.76
CA LEU A 68 4.87 9.96 -11.55
C LEU A 68 5.05 9.77 -13.05
N VAL A 69 6.28 9.52 -13.50
CA VAL A 69 6.61 9.30 -14.91
C VAL A 69 7.65 8.20 -15.05
N THR A 70 7.66 7.55 -16.21
CA THR A 70 8.78 6.72 -16.67
C THR A 70 9.44 7.39 -17.88
N ILE A 71 10.77 7.41 -17.92
CA ILE A 71 11.51 8.03 -19.01
C ILE A 71 12.09 6.94 -19.91
N SER A 72 11.68 6.95 -21.17
CA SER A 72 12.26 6.10 -22.22
C SER A 72 13.28 6.86 -23.05
N THR A 73 14.40 6.20 -23.41
CA THR A 73 15.44 6.77 -24.27
C THR A 73 15.20 6.43 -25.75
N GLY A 74 15.73 7.25 -26.66
CA GLY A 74 15.66 7.04 -28.12
C GLY A 74 14.87 8.11 -28.88
N PRO A 75 14.78 8.01 -30.22
CA PRO A 75 14.16 9.03 -31.09
C PRO A 75 12.67 9.26 -30.84
N SER A 76 11.97 8.22 -30.39
CA SER A 76 10.56 8.24 -29.95
C SER A 76 10.41 8.19 -28.44
N GLY A 77 11.52 8.35 -27.70
CA GLY A 77 11.58 8.38 -26.25
C GLY A 77 10.94 9.63 -25.67
N GLY A 78 10.57 9.56 -24.39
CA GLY A 78 9.93 10.65 -23.66
C GLY A 78 9.38 10.19 -22.32
N GLY A 79 8.83 11.15 -21.57
CA GLY A 79 8.12 10.87 -20.33
C GLY A 79 6.74 10.28 -20.61
N THR A 80 6.43 9.15 -19.98
CA THR A 80 5.08 8.56 -19.96
C THR A 80 4.57 8.61 -18.53
N ILE A 81 3.33 9.02 -18.32
CA ILE A 81 2.72 9.05 -16.99
C ILE A 81 2.66 7.64 -16.43
N ALA A 82 3.07 7.50 -15.17
CA ALA A 82 3.07 6.23 -14.47
C ALA A 82 2.12 6.29 -13.29
N GLU A 83 1.50 5.15 -12.99
CA GLU A 83 0.82 4.96 -11.72
C GLU A 83 1.88 4.81 -10.63
N VAL A 84 1.76 5.60 -9.56
CA VAL A 84 2.74 5.56 -8.47
C VAL A 84 2.54 4.25 -7.70
N PRO A 85 3.52 3.33 -7.69
CA PRO A 85 3.36 2.07 -6.99
C PRO A 85 3.35 2.29 -5.47
N LEU A 86 2.58 1.47 -4.75
CA LEU A 86 2.48 1.56 -3.28
C LEU A 86 3.85 1.54 -2.59
N ASP A 87 4.80 0.76 -3.10
CA ASP A 87 6.16 0.64 -2.56
C ASP A 87 6.94 1.98 -2.61
N ARG A 88 6.67 2.81 -3.62
CA ARG A 88 7.25 4.16 -3.71
C ARG A 88 6.67 5.07 -2.63
N THR A 89 5.37 4.99 -2.40
CA THR A 89 4.71 5.74 -1.33
C THR A 89 5.21 5.33 0.06
N LEU A 90 5.40 4.03 0.28
CA LEU A 90 6.02 3.47 1.49
C LEU A 90 7.42 4.04 1.70
N GLN A 91 8.26 4.08 0.66
CA GLN A 91 9.61 4.63 0.75
C GLN A 91 9.62 6.09 1.24
N PHE A 92 8.69 6.93 0.76
CA PHE A 92 8.58 8.32 1.22
C PHE A 92 8.16 8.43 2.68
N MET A 93 7.18 7.62 3.11
CA MET A 93 6.76 7.58 4.51
C MET A 93 7.90 7.07 5.41
N GLN A 94 8.63 6.05 4.99
CA GLN A 94 9.79 5.52 5.70
C GLN A 94 10.87 6.59 5.89
N ASN A 95 11.16 7.37 4.84
CA ASN A 95 12.11 8.50 4.94
C ASN A 95 11.66 9.53 5.99
N TYR A 96 10.36 9.82 6.09
CA TYR A 96 9.83 10.72 7.11
C TYR A 96 9.96 10.14 8.53
N LEU A 97 9.66 8.85 8.69
CA LEU A 97 9.71 8.15 9.96
C LEU A 97 11.11 7.67 10.35
N PHE A 98 12.13 7.90 9.52
CA PHE A 98 13.47 7.31 9.69
C PHE A 98 14.13 7.61 11.05
N PHE A 99 13.93 8.82 11.57
CA PHE A 99 14.44 9.25 12.88
C PHE A 99 13.40 9.15 14.00
N GLN A 100 12.20 8.64 13.70
CA GLN A 100 11.15 8.46 14.68
C GLN A 100 11.24 7.07 15.30
N GLU A 101 10.94 6.98 16.60
CA GLU A 101 10.85 5.70 17.31
C GLU A 101 9.45 5.10 17.09
N VAL A 102 9.25 4.48 15.94
CA VAL A 102 8.01 3.74 15.65
C VAL A 102 8.12 2.34 16.26
N THR A 103 7.16 1.99 17.10
CA THR A 103 7.06 0.66 17.71
C THR A 103 5.92 -0.15 17.11
N ILE A 104 5.95 -1.46 17.31
CA ILE A 104 4.85 -2.34 16.90
C ILE A 104 3.54 -2.00 17.62
N ASP A 105 3.64 -1.52 18.87
CA ASP A 105 2.49 -1.06 19.66
C ASP A 105 1.82 0.16 18.99
N ASN A 106 2.60 1.07 18.40
CA ASN A 106 2.04 2.19 17.64
C ASN A 106 1.26 1.71 16.41
N ILE A 107 1.79 0.72 15.68
CA ILE A 107 1.13 0.17 14.50
C ILE A 107 -0.19 -0.51 14.88
N TYR A 108 -0.17 -1.36 15.91
CA TYR A 108 -1.38 -2.06 16.35
C TYR A 108 -2.43 -1.11 16.95
N ALA A 109 -2.03 -0.01 17.58
CA ALA A 109 -2.97 1.03 18.03
C ALA A 109 -3.73 1.65 16.84
N VAL A 110 -3.05 1.92 15.72
CA VAL A 110 -3.71 2.42 14.50
C VAL A 110 -4.61 1.35 13.88
N ARG A 111 -4.16 0.09 13.82
CA ARG A 111 -4.99 -1.02 13.31
C ARG A 111 -6.27 -1.23 14.11
N GLN A 112 -6.22 -1.10 15.44
CA GLN A 112 -7.40 -1.18 16.30
C GLN A 112 -8.46 -0.12 15.98
N PHE A 113 -8.05 1.03 15.43
CA PHE A 113 -8.96 2.09 15.02
C PHE A 113 -9.49 1.89 13.59
N LEU A 114 -8.62 1.50 12.65
CA LEU A 114 -8.96 1.47 11.22
C LEU A 114 -9.60 0.16 10.76
N GLU A 115 -9.08 -0.99 11.20
CA GLU A 115 -9.49 -2.30 10.70
C GLU A 115 -10.97 -2.63 10.95
N PRO A 116 -11.58 -2.29 12.11
CA PRO A 116 -13.00 -2.56 12.33
C PRO A 116 -13.91 -1.83 11.33
N GLU A 117 -13.63 -0.54 11.07
CA GLU A 117 -14.40 0.25 10.12
C GLU A 117 -14.10 -0.13 8.66
N LEU A 118 -12.85 -0.52 8.36
CA LEU A 118 -12.48 -1.06 7.07
C LEU A 118 -13.28 -2.34 6.77
N ALA A 119 -13.27 -3.30 7.69
CA ALA A 119 -13.95 -4.58 7.53
C ALA A 119 -15.47 -4.39 7.42
N ALA A 120 -16.06 -3.60 8.32
CA ALA A 120 -17.48 -3.30 8.32
C ALA A 120 -17.92 -2.62 7.01
N GLY A 121 -17.17 -1.61 6.54
CA GLY A 121 -17.44 -0.92 5.29
C GLY A 121 -17.23 -1.77 4.04
N ALA A 122 -16.43 -2.83 4.12
CA ALA A 122 -16.24 -3.78 3.02
C ALA A 122 -17.41 -4.76 2.87
N VAL A 123 -18.12 -5.08 3.96
CA VAL A 123 -19.18 -6.12 3.98
C VAL A 123 -20.19 -5.99 2.84
N PRO A 124 -20.75 -4.82 2.49
CA PRO A 124 -21.73 -4.72 1.40
C PRO A 124 -21.15 -4.99 0.00
N HIS A 125 -19.83 -4.90 -0.15
CA HIS A 125 -19.12 -4.95 -1.43
C HIS A 125 -18.40 -6.27 -1.70
N LEU A 126 -18.34 -7.16 -0.70
CA LEU A 126 -17.75 -8.49 -0.85
C LEU A 126 -18.52 -9.33 -1.88
N THR A 127 -17.77 -9.87 -2.84
CA THR A 127 -18.22 -10.78 -3.89
C THR A 127 -17.94 -12.24 -3.51
N GLU A 128 -18.49 -13.18 -4.27
CA GLU A 128 -18.21 -14.62 -4.06
C GLU A 128 -16.72 -14.94 -4.22
N ALA A 129 -16.05 -14.32 -5.20
CA ALA A 129 -14.62 -14.46 -5.40
C ALA A 129 -13.80 -13.92 -4.21
N ASP A 130 -14.27 -12.86 -3.55
CA ASP A 130 -13.61 -12.35 -2.33
C ASP A 130 -13.79 -13.33 -1.17
N PHE A 131 -14.97 -13.95 -1.03
CA PHE A 131 -15.18 -14.98 -0.01
C PHE A 131 -14.34 -16.24 -0.24
N GLU A 132 -14.24 -16.72 -1.48
CA GLU A 132 -13.35 -17.83 -1.84
C GLU A 132 -11.88 -17.49 -1.49
N ALA A 133 -11.45 -16.26 -1.78
CA ALA A 133 -10.10 -15.79 -1.42
C ALA A 133 -9.89 -15.71 0.10
N LEU A 134 -10.88 -15.22 0.86
CA LEU A 134 -10.82 -15.16 2.33
C LEU A 134 -10.76 -16.56 2.94
N GLU A 135 -11.59 -17.49 2.46
CA GLU A 135 -11.61 -18.89 2.91
C GLU A 135 -10.28 -19.61 2.59
N HIS A 136 -9.70 -19.35 1.42
CA HIS A 136 -8.38 -19.85 1.06
C HIS A 136 -7.29 -19.29 1.99
N SER A 137 -7.28 -17.97 2.22
CA SER A 137 -6.32 -17.32 3.11
C SER A 137 -6.39 -17.88 4.54
N ILE A 138 -7.59 -18.15 5.06
CA ILE A 138 -7.82 -18.80 6.36
C ILE A 138 -7.21 -20.21 6.40
N ALA A 139 -7.40 -21.00 5.34
CA ALA A 139 -6.88 -22.37 5.27
C ALA A 139 -5.35 -22.41 5.27
N CYS A 140 -4.71 -21.43 4.60
CA CYS A 140 -3.26 -21.33 4.53
C CYS A 140 -2.64 -20.76 5.82
N CYS A 141 -3.35 -19.87 6.54
CA CYS A 141 -2.85 -19.26 7.78
C CYS A 141 -3.07 -20.14 9.03
N ASP A 142 -4.00 -21.10 9.01
CA ASP A 142 -4.27 -21.99 10.15
C ASP A 142 -3.16 -23.05 10.33
N PRO A 143 -2.42 -23.03 11.46
CA PRO A 143 -1.38 -24.02 11.75
C PRO A 143 -1.87 -25.47 11.85
N ALA A 144 -3.17 -25.69 12.05
CA ALA A 144 -3.76 -27.03 12.12
C ALA A 144 -4.05 -27.63 10.73
N SER A 145 -4.27 -26.78 9.72
CA SER A 145 -4.57 -27.21 8.34
C SER A 145 -3.40 -27.02 7.37
N SER A 146 -2.46 -26.13 7.68
CA SER A 146 -1.35 -25.77 6.79
C SER A 146 -0.03 -26.45 7.19
N SER A 147 0.67 -27.03 6.21
CA SER A 147 2.04 -27.52 6.37
C SER A 147 3.10 -26.44 6.10
N GLU A 148 2.67 -25.20 5.81
CA GLU A 148 3.58 -24.11 5.48
C GLU A 148 4.42 -23.67 6.68
N ASP A 149 5.53 -22.98 6.37
CA ASP A 149 6.34 -22.40 7.42
C ASP A 149 5.63 -21.22 8.11
N MET A 150 6.10 -20.88 9.30
CA MET A 150 5.51 -19.82 10.12
C MET A 150 5.48 -18.46 9.42
N LEU A 151 6.47 -18.17 8.56
CA LEU A 151 6.53 -16.89 7.86
C LEU A 151 5.45 -16.80 6.78
N SER A 152 5.18 -17.89 6.08
CA SER A 152 4.15 -17.99 5.05
C SER A 152 2.75 -17.88 5.66
N GLN A 153 2.48 -18.63 6.74
CA GLN A 153 1.21 -18.51 7.50
C GLN A 153 0.93 -17.07 7.94
N ARG A 154 1.96 -16.32 8.32
CA ARG A 154 1.86 -14.93 8.77
C ARG A 154 1.70 -13.93 7.64
N ARG A 155 2.21 -14.23 6.44
CA ARG A 155 1.91 -13.44 5.25
C ARG A 155 0.45 -13.63 4.86
N GLU A 156 -0.06 -14.85 4.99
CA GLU A 156 -1.48 -15.12 4.74
C GLU A 156 -2.41 -14.47 5.77
N ASP A 157 -2.01 -14.41 7.05
CA ASP A 157 -2.73 -13.62 8.06
C ASP A 157 -2.91 -12.15 7.65
N VAL A 158 -1.89 -11.53 7.04
CA VAL A 158 -1.98 -10.15 6.52
C VAL A 158 -2.78 -10.08 5.22
N ASN A 159 -2.65 -11.09 4.35
CA ASN A 159 -3.40 -11.19 3.09
C ASN A 159 -4.93 -11.17 3.31
N PHE A 160 -5.41 -11.79 4.38
CA PHE A 160 -6.82 -11.70 4.79
C PHE A 160 -7.30 -10.24 4.91
N HIS A 161 -6.50 -9.37 5.52
CA HIS A 161 -6.81 -7.95 5.67
C HIS A 161 -6.74 -7.20 4.34
N ASP A 162 -5.82 -7.57 3.46
CA ASP A 162 -5.71 -6.99 2.12
C ASP A 162 -6.95 -7.29 1.27
N ILE A 163 -7.51 -8.49 1.37
CA ILE A 163 -8.76 -8.84 0.65
C ILE A 163 -9.93 -7.97 1.14
N LEU A 164 -10.08 -7.79 2.46
CA LEU A 164 -11.09 -6.90 3.02
C LEU A 164 -10.87 -5.44 2.60
N ALA A 165 -9.61 -4.97 2.62
CA ALA A 165 -9.25 -3.63 2.15
C ALA A 165 -9.63 -3.46 0.67
N ALA A 166 -9.35 -4.47 -0.15
CA ALA A 166 -9.61 -4.49 -1.57
C ALA A 166 -11.11 -4.46 -1.94
N ALA A 167 -11.99 -4.84 -1.01
CA ALA A 167 -13.43 -4.73 -1.16
C ALA A 167 -14.00 -3.38 -0.66
N ASN A 168 -13.31 -2.65 0.21
CA ASN A 168 -13.83 -1.41 0.79
C ASN A 168 -13.89 -0.25 -0.23
N PRO A 169 -15.04 0.42 -0.43
CA PRO A 169 -15.21 1.43 -1.47
C PRO A 169 -14.47 2.75 -1.18
N ASN A 170 -13.95 2.97 0.02
CA ASN A 170 -13.20 4.16 0.37
C ASN A 170 -11.71 3.98 0.01
N PRO A 171 -11.22 4.60 -1.07
CA PRO A 171 -9.84 4.38 -1.55
C PRO A 171 -8.79 4.90 -0.56
N PHE A 172 -9.12 5.92 0.24
CA PHE A 172 -8.18 6.48 1.21
C PHE A 172 -8.05 5.58 2.44
N LEU A 173 -9.16 5.04 2.94
CA LEU A 173 -9.13 4.08 4.05
C LEU A 173 -8.40 2.79 3.63
N ARG A 174 -8.73 2.26 2.45
CA ARG A 174 -8.02 1.13 1.83
C ARG A 174 -6.52 1.37 1.77
N PHE A 175 -6.10 2.50 1.20
CA PHE A 175 -4.69 2.85 1.07
C PHE A 175 -3.97 2.82 2.43
N ASN A 176 -4.54 3.40 3.48
CA ASN A 176 -3.92 3.41 4.81
C ASN A 176 -3.77 1.99 5.39
N CYS A 177 -4.76 1.11 5.19
CA CYS A 177 -4.70 -0.27 5.68
C CYS A 177 -3.70 -1.11 4.88
N GLU A 178 -3.71 -1.03 3.54
CA GLU A 178 -2.73 -1.71 2.68
C GLU A 178 -1.29 -1.26 2.98
N LEU A 179 -1.11 0.03 3.26
CA LEU A 179 0.18 0.61 3.66
C LEU A 179 0.68 -0.03 4.96
N ILE A 180 -0.18 -0.14 5.98
CA ILE A 180 0.16 -0.78 7.25
C ILE A 180 0.47 -2.26 7.02
N ASN A 181 -0.35 -2.97 6.25
CA ASN A 181 -0.17 -4.39 5.94
C ASN A 181 1.18 -4.66 5.28
N GLU A 182 1.60 -3.83 4.32
CA GLU A 182 2.91 -3.97 3.69
C GLU A 182 4.06 -3.72 4.68
N MET A 183 3.91 -2.74 5.60
CA MET A 183 4.88 -2.55 6.68
C MET A 183 4.98 -3.79 7.58
N LEU A 184 3.84 -4.43 7.91
CA LEU A 184 3.83 -5.65 8.72
C LEU A 184 4.60 -6.78 8.02
N ARG A 185 4.39 -6.96 6.71
CA ARG A 185 5.04 -8.00 5.90
C ARG A 185 6.55 -7.81 5.82
N GLN A 186 7.00 -6.57 5.68
CA GLN A 186 8.41 -6.28 5.43
C GLN A 186 9.24 -6.11 6.70
N LEU A 187 8.65 -5.57 7.78
CA LEU A 187 9.42 -5.06 8.90
C LEU A 187 9.25 -5.86 10.18
N ILE A 188 8.22 -6.68 10.34
CA ILE A 188 8.07 -7.39 11.61
C ILE A 188 8.94 -8.63 11.65
N VAL A 189 9.91 -8.61 12.55
CA VAL A 189 10.65 -9.78 12.98
C VAL A 189 10.23 -10.16 14.40
N TYR A 190 10.06 -11.45 14.59
CA TYR A 190 9.76 -12.04 15.88
C TYR A 190 11.07 -12.55 16.44
N GLY A 191 11.31 -12.30 17.74
CA GLY A 191 12.56 -12.74 18.35
C GLY A 191 12.74 -14.24 18.17
N ASN A 192 13.96 -14.67 17.80
CA ASN A 192 14.35 -16.08 17.62
C ASN A 192 14.12 -17.00 18.85
N ARG A 193 13.56 -16.47 19.94
CA ARG A 193 13.34 -17.15 21.22
C ARG A 193 11.86 -17.32 21.57
N THR A 194 10.93 -16.88 20.73
CA THR A 194 9.50 -17.09 20.97
C THR A 194 9.17 -18.58 20.81
N PRO A 195 8.57 -19.24 21.81
CA PRO A 195 8.25 -20.66 21.72
C PRO A 195 7.33 -20.97 20.55
N LYS A 196 7.58 -22.08 19.83
CA LYS A 196 6.70 -22.55 18.74
C LYS A 196 5.23 -22.68 19.16
N ALA A 197 4.99 -23.02 20.43
CA ALA A 197 3.65 -23.11 21.00
C ALA A 197 2.92 -21.77 21.05
N GLU A 198 3.62 -20.66 21.32
CA GLU A 198 3.02 -19.32 21.31
C GLU A 198 2.64 -18.89 19.90
N HIS A 199 3.50 -19.17 18.92
CA HIS A 199 3.20 -18.91 17.51
C HIS A 199 2.01 -19.73 17.01
N ARG A 200 1.94 -21.01 17.38
CA ARG A 200 0.80 -21.87 17.03
C ARG A 200 -0.50 -21.34 17.63
N ARG A 201 -0.48 -21.03 18.93
CA ARG A 201 -1.65 -20.47 19.63
C ARG A 201 -2.14 -19.18 18.97
N PHE A 202 -1.21 -18.30 18.58
CA PHE A 202 -1.55 -17.08 17.87
C PHE A 202 -2.24 -17.36 16.53
N GLY A 203 -1.68 -18.26 15.71
CA GLY A 203 -2.28 -18.65 14.44
C GLY A 203 -3.67 -19.27 14.58
N GLU A 204 -3.86 -20.18 15.55
CA GLU A 204 -5.16 -20.81 15.82
C GLU A 204 -6.23 -19.79 16.24
N VAL A 205 -5.87 -18.85 17.12
CA VAL A 205 -6.79 -17.79 17.57
C VAL A 205 -7.13 -16.84 16.42
N ASN A 206 -6.14 -16.43 15.61
CA ASN A 206 -6.38 -15.58 14.44
C ASN A 206 -7.29 -16.26 13.42
N ALA A 207 -7.01 -17.51 13.05
CA ALA A 207 -7.83 -18.26 12.12
C ALA A 207 -9.28 -18.40 12.60
N ASN A 208 -9.51 -18.59 13.90
CA ASN A 208 -10.86 -18.61 14.47
C ASN A 208 -11.57 -17.26 14.34
N PHE A 209 -10.91 -16.15 14.66
CA PHE A 209 -11.48 -14.82 14.44
C PHE A 209 -11.81 -14.57 12.97
N HIS A 210 -10.91 -14.93 12.05
CA HIS A 210 -11.13 -14.77 10.61
C HIS A 210 -12.35 -15.57 10.14
N ARG A 211 -12.54 -16.81 10.61
CA ARG A 211 -13.75 -17.61 10.32
C ARG A 211 -15.01 -16.95 10.82
N GLU A 212 -15.03 -16.49 12.07
CA GLU A 212 -16.20 -15.81 12.65
C GLU A 212 -16.54 -14.54 11.86
N ILE A 213 -15.53 -13.76 11.47
CA ILE A 213 -15.68 -12.55 10.66
C ILE A 213 -16.27 -12.90 9.29
N VAL A 214 -15.72 -13.90 8.59
CA VAL A 214 -16.24 -14.32 7.27
C VAL A 214 -17.67 -14.83 7.37
N GLN A 215 -18.01 -15.60 8.40
CA GLN A 215 -19.38 -16.08 8.63
C GLN A 215 -20.37 -14.93 8.89
N ALA A 216 -19.97 -13.91 9.66
CA ALA A 216 -20.77 -12.71 9.87
C ALA A 216 -20.92 -11.89 8.58
N ALA A 217 -19.83 -11.74 7.82
CA ALA A 217 -19.82 -11.03 6.53
C ALA A 217 -20.70 -11.72 5.47
N ARG A 218 -20.70 -13.06 5.41
CA ARG A 218 -21.61 -13.88 4.57
C ARG A 218 -23.09 -13.60 4.88
N LYS A 219 -23.41 -13.41 6.16
CA LYS A 219 -24.75 -13.02 6.65
C LYS A 219 -25.04 -11.51 6.46
N ARG A 220 -24.09 -10.75 5.92
CA ARG A 220 -24.12 -9.29 5.77
C ARG A 220 -24.34 -8.55 7.10
N ASP A 221 -23.90 -9.15 8.20
CA ASP A 221 -24.00 -8.56 9.54
C ASP A 221 -22.80 -7.64 9.81
N VAL A 222 -22.96 -6.38 9.41
CA VAL A 222 -21.93 -5.33 9.49
C VAL A 222 -21.47 -5.08 10.93
N GLU A 223 -22.40 -5.03 11.88
CA GLU A 223 -22.09 -4.72 13.29
C GLU A 223 -21.34 -5.87 13.97
N THR A 224 -21.72 -7.11 13.66
CA THR A 224 -20.98 -8.27 14.16
C THR A 224 -19.57 -8.31 13.57
N VAL A 225 -19.39 -8.02 12.28
CA VAL A 225 -18.05 -7.92 11.66
C VAL A 225 -17.20 -6.85 12.35
N ARG A 226 -17.75 -5.65 12.59
CA ARG A 226 -17.05 -4.58 13.32
C ARG A 226 -16.59 -5.05 14.70
N THR A 227 -17.50 -5.65 15.45
CA THR A 227 -17.23 -6.10 16.82
C THR A 227 -16.18 -7.20 16.87
N LEU A 228 -16.28 -8.19 15.98
CA LEU A 228 -15.31 -9.29 15.87
C LEU A 228 -13.94 -8.78 15.43
N MET A 229 -13.88 -7.87 14.47
CA MET A 229 -12.61 -7.28 14.01
C MET A 229 -11.93 -6.44 15.10
N ALA A 230 -12.71 -5.68 15.88
CA ALA A 230 -12.18 -4.95 17.04
C ALA A 230 -11.56 -5.90 18.09
N ARG A 231 -12.25 -7.00 18.40
CA ARG A 231 -11.74 -8.04 19.33
C ARG A 231 -10.50 -8.73 18.76
N HIS A 232 -10.49 -9.05 17.47
CA HIS A 232 -9.35 -9.64 16.78
C HIS A 232 -8.11 -8.74 16.88
N MET A 233 -8.25 -7.43 16.62
CA MET A 233 -7.13 -6.48 16.74
C MET A 233 -6.64 -6.28 18.17
N GLN A 234 -7.51 -6.41 19.17
CA GLN A 234 -7.13 -6.39 20.59
C GLN A 234 -6.33 -7.64 20.99
N ASP A 235 -6.79 -8.83 20.58
CA ASP A 235 -6.06 -10.06 20.83
C ASP A 235 -4.71 -10.05 20.10
N ALA A 236 -4.70 -9.67 18.83
CA ALA A 236 -3.50 -9.66 18.01
C ALA A 236 -2.42 -8.73 18.59
N ALA A 237 -2.81 -7.53 19.05
CA ALA A 237 -1.89 -6.61 19.73
C ALA A 237 -1.29 -7.24 21.01
N SER A 238 -2.12 -7.87 21.83
CA SER A 238 -1.70 -8.55 23.06
C SER A 238 -0.78 -9.73 22.77
N SER A 239 -1.08 -10.50 21.72
CA SER A 239 -0.31 -11.66 21.26
C SER A 239 1.07 -11.26 20.74
N VAL A 240 1.13 -10.22 19.91
CA VAL A 240 2.40 -9.68 19.37
C VAL A 240 3.30 -9.16 20.48
N LYS A 241 2.73 -8.49 21.49
CA LYS A 241 3.46 -8.05 22.67
C LYS A 241 4.07 -9.22 23.45
N ARG A 242 3.32 -10.31 23.66
CA ARG A 242 3.83 -11.54 24.32
C ARG A 242 4.96 -12.18 23.53
N MET A 243 4.80 -12.27 22.21
CA MET A 243 5.80 -12.82 21.30
C MET A 243 7.02 -11.89 21.09
N LYS A 244 7.06 -10.73 21.76
CA LYS A 244 8.10 -9.72 21.64
C LYS A 244 8.37 -9.33 20.19
N GLY A 245 7.31 -9.18 19.40
CA GLY A 245 7.40 -8.71 18.01
C GLY A 245 8.07 -7.35 17.96
N ARG A 246 8.96 -7.13 16.99
CA ARG A 246 9.68 -5.86 16.82
C ARG A 246 9.75 -5.50 15.35
N ILE A 247 9.90 -4.22 15.10
CA ILE A 247 10.26 -3.71 13.79
C ILE A 247 11.76 -3.94 13.61
N GLN A 248 12.15 -4.61 12.53
CA GLN A 248 13.54 -4.89 12.17
C GLN A 248 14.19 -3.60 11.63
N GLY A 249 15.26 -3.17 12.30
CA GLY A 249 16.04 -1.98 11.91
C GLY A 249 15.32 -0.66 12.19
N ARG A 250 15.98 0.45 11.83
CA ARG A 250 15.25 1.68 11.43
C ARG A 250 14.52 1.32 10.15
N LEU A 251 13.30 1.81 9.92
CA LEU A 251 12.45 1.57 8.74
C LEU A 251 13.21 1.72 7.39
N ILE A 252 14.05 0.76 7.04
CA ILE A 252 14.96 0.78 5.90
C ILE A 252 14.67 -0.49 5.13
N LEU A 253 14.15 -0.30 3.93
CA LEU A 253 14.16 -1.32 2.90
C LEU A 253 15.45 -1.13 2.11
N ASP A 254 16.35 -2.11 2.20
CA ASP A 254 17.42 -2.21 1.23
C ASP A 254 16.79 -2.40 -0.16
N ALA A 255 17.40 -1.81 -1.19
CA ALA A 255 16.89 -1.85 -2.57
C ALA A 255 16.63 -3.29 -3.10
N ASP A 256 17.21 -4.30 -2.46
CA ASP A 256 17.02 -5.71 -2.76
C ASP A 256 15.67 -6.28 -2.26
N THR A 257 15.07 -5.71 -1.22
CA THR A 257 13.75 -6.13 -0.72
C THR A 257 12.61 -5.76 -1.67
N LEU A 258 12.81 -4.73 -2.50
CA LEU A 258 11.87 -4.25 -3.53
C LEU A 258 11.80 -5.16 -4.77
N ARG A 259 12.69 -6.16 -4.90
CA ARG A 259 12.71 -7.10 -6.05
C ARG A 259 11.91 -8.37 -5.82
N SER A 260 11.32 -8.56 -4.64
CA SER A 260 10.52 -9.76 -4.37
C SER A 260 9.22 -9.71 -5.19
N PRO A 261 8.94 -10.69 -6.05
CA PRO A 261 7.72 -10.67 -6.84
C PRO A 261 6.52 -10.79 -5.90
N ARG A 262 5.64 -9.78 -5.89
CA ARG A 262 4.30 -9.92 -5.34
C ARG A 262 3.63 -11.12 -6.02
N SER A 263 2.98 -11.98 -5.24
CA SER A 263 1.89 -12.81 -5.75
C SER A 263 0.90 -11.85 -6.39
N ALA A 264 0.82 -11.86 -7.72
CA ALA A 264 -0.12 -11.01 -8.43
C ALA A 264 -1.52 -11.39 -8.00
N HIS A 265 -2.26 -10.46 -7.39
CA HIS A 265 -3.71 -10.59 -7.27
C HIS A 265 -4.31 -10.66 -8.68
N VAL A 266 -4.51 -11.89 -9.16
CA VAL A 266 -5.33 -12.14 -10.34
C VAL A 266 -6.77 -12.12 -9.85
N ARG A 267 -7.43 -10.97 -9.98
CA ARG A 267 -8.89 -10.96 -10.04
C ARG A 267 -9.31 -11.86 -11.22
N PRO A 268 -10.13 -12.91 -11.02
CA PRO A 268 -10.70 -13.60 -12.15
C PRO A 268 -11.52 -12.60 -12.97
N LYS A 269 -11.19 -12.45 -14.25
CA LYS A 269 -11.94 -11.58 -15.17
C LYS A 269 -13.40 -12.04 -15.17
N ALA A 270 -14.30 -11.12 -14.83
CA ALA A 270 -15.73 -11.33 -15.03
C ALA A 270 -15.98 -11.67 -16.50
N ALA A 271 -16.59 -12.84 -16.77
CA ALA A 271 -16.93 -13.29 -18.10
C ALA A 271 -17.88 -12.27 -18.76
N ALA A 272 -17.39 -11.58 -19.79
CA ALA A 272 -18.21 -10.68 -20.60
C ALA A 272 -19.27 -11.49 -21.35
N LYS A 273 -20.54 -11.24 -21.03
CA LYS A 273 -21.71 -11.72 -21.77
C LYS A 273 -21.56 -11.43 -23.26
N THR A 274 -21.57 -12.47 -24.08
CA THR A 274 -21.77 -12.38 -25.53
C THR A 274 -22.89 -13.33 -25.95
N THR A 275 -24.10 -12.80 -26.04
CA THR A 275 -25.15 -13.35 -26.90
C THR A 275 -25.85 -12.19 -27.60
N LYS A 276 -25.42 -11.90 -28.84
CA LYS A 276 -26.24 -11.20 -29.84
C LYS A 276 -27.21 -12.22 -30.45
N PRO A 277 -28.47 -11.83 -30.74
CA PRO A 277 -29.39 -12.71 -31.44
C PRO A 277 -29.03 -12.75 -32.93
N LYS A 278 -29.03 -13.95 -33.52
CA LYS A 278 -29.06 -14.12 -34.97
C LYS A 278 -30.47 -13.74 -35.45
N ALA A 279 -30.57 -12.72 -36.28
CA ALA A 279 -31.67 -12.56 -37.21
C ALA A 279 -31.50 -13.63 -38.30
N GLY A 280 -32.57 -14.36 -38.60
CA GLY A 280 -32.69 -15.29 -39.71
C GLY A 280 -33.96 -14.95 -40.49
N GLU A 281 -33.81 -14.98 -41.80
CA GLU A 281 -34.83 -14.85 -42.85
C GLU A 281 -36.07 -15.73 -42.66
#